data_AF-A0A924JD60-F1
#
_entry.id   AF-A0A924JD60-F1
#
_cell.length_a   1.000
_cell.length_b   1.000
_cell.length_c   1.000
_cell.angle_alpha   90.00
_cell.angle_beta   90.00
_cell.angle_gamma   90.00
#
_symmetry.space_group_name_H-M   'P 1'
#
loop_
_entity.id
_entity.type
_entity.pdbx_description
1 polymer ?
#
loop_
_entity_poly.entity_id
_entity_poly.type
_entity_poly.pdbx_seq_one_letter_code
_entity_poly.pdbx_strand_id
1 'polypeptide(L)'
;MTQSISTPFAGPAPPGLSPPDTAGMAPLTAPEMVLVRDGWNKFLAYQDMLIELFCERLLHEEPDLVNRFGNALDEVPQYWMQLLERAVGQLVCPHRHAGSTGTNNAHTSPALPTVASLTQRLNDLGMQLRHWQTARRVWLWTMTRMPHLEAYDHENLAKGPNSALYRFFSLYVMRPALDPGQQQTDAPLPFAEPLLDSRQRLLDSARAFVRQIAQELNWHEADYTQRWHEIKDEIDQTGTYTHTTDELTYGAMLSWRNASKCIGRISWRTMKVRDRRHVTDPDAMFQECVEHLRIATNGGAIQSVMTVFRPKKPLERWGPRIWNSQYIRFAAYRQADGTLLGDPANLALSDALVRQGWTPPAKKTAFDVLPLAIDVPGQPVKLYEFDGADILRVRIEHPDYPAFNDLALQWCAVPTIANFRLDIGGVQYGCVPFNGWFMETEIARDLWESDRYNQAEAIARSFGLDTSKLSTLWRDRAFLELNVAVLHSFAKARVTIIDHQTAARQFMTHDLREKKAGRECPAQWSWVVPSAGGSTTPVWHHEMRDFYLNPSLHYAADRWAVVNDE
;
A
#
# COMPACT_ATOMS: atom_id res chain seq x y z
N MET A 1 3.25 47.22 14.76
CA MET A 1 2.33 47.48 13.65
C MET A 1 2.14 46.17 12.91
N THR A 2 0.94 45.63 13.02
CA THR A 2 0.42 44.39 12.45
C THR A 2 0.49 44.40 10.92
N GLN A 3 1.14 43.40 10.32
CA GLN A 3 0.97 43.07 8.90
C GLN A 3 0.26 41.73 8.78
N SER A 4 -0.85 41.78 8.03
CA SER A 4 -1.81 40.72 7.78
C SER A 4 -1.20 39.56 6.99
N ILE A 5 -1.31 38.36 7.54
CA ILE A 5 -1.07 37.10 6.82
C ILE A 5 -2.29 36.86 5.93
N SER A 6 -2.07 36.87 4.62
CA SER A 6 -3.05 36.51 3.60
C SER A 6 -3.31 35.00 3.62
N THR A 7 -4.54 34.60 3.93
CA THR A 7 -5.10 33.26 3.73
C THR A 7 -5.11 32.89 2.24
N PRO A 8 -4.76 31.66 1.83
CA PRO A 8 -5.00 31.22 0.47
C PRO A 8 -6.48 30.87 0.26
N PHE A 9 -7.03 31.40 -0.83
CA PHE A 9 -8.27 31.08 -1.54
C PHE A 9 -9.20 30.01 -0.93
N ALA A 10 -10.31 30.47 -0.35
CA ALA A 10 -11.53 29.68 -0.26
C ALA A 10 -12.13 29.54 -1.67
N GLY A 11 -12.29 28.31 -2.16
CA GLY A 11 -13.09 28.04 -3.36
C GLY A 11 -14.56 28.48 -3.16
N PRO A 12 -15.35 28.61 -4.24
CA PRO A 12 -16.76 28.97 -4.12
C PRO A 12 -17.52 27.93 -3.28
N ALA A 13 -18.38 28.40 -2.38
CA ALA A 13 -19.25 27.55 -1.58
C ALA A 13 -20.13 26.65 -2.49
N PRO A 14 -20.35 25.37 -2.14
CA PRO A 14 -21.14 24.48 -2.96
C PRO A 14 -22.60 24.94 -3.02
N PRO A 15 -23.30 24.73 -4.15
CA PRO A 15 -24.72 25.04 -4.27
C PRO A 15 -25.54 24.24 -3.24
N GLY A 16 -26.66 24.80 -2.78
CA GLY A 16 -27.50 24.26 -1.72
C GLY A 16 -27.74 22.75 -1.83
N LEU A 17 -27.51 22.04 -0.72
CA LEU A 17 -27.62 20.59 -0.61
C LEU A 17 -29.06 20.14 -0.90
N SER A 18 -29.31 19.58 -2.09
CA SER A 18 -30.53 18.82 -2.36
C SER A 18 -30.60 17.60 -1.42
N PRO A 19 -31.80 17.21 -0.94
CA PRO A 19 -31.95 15.96 -0.21
C PRO A 19 -31.44 14.79 -1.07
N PRO A 20 -30.85 13.76 -0.47
CA PRO A 20 -30.29 12.66 -1.24
C PRO A 20 -31.41 11.91 -1.96
N ASP A 21 -31.27 11.79 -3.28
CA ASP A 21 -32.19 11.06 -4.15
C ASP A 21 -32.01 9.54 -3.99
N THR A 22 -32.07 9.04 -2.75
CA THR A 22 -32.19 7.61 -2.46
C THR A 22 -33.65 7.16 -2.55
N ALA A 23 -34.59 8.10 -2.38
CA ALA A 23 -36.03 7.84 -2.43
C ALA A 23 -36.49 7.72 -3.88
N GLY A 24 -36.70 6.49 -4.36
CA GLY A 24 -37.09 6.20 -5.75
C GLY A 24 -35.99 5.55 -6.59
N MET A 25 -34.77 5.41 -6.04
CA MET A 25 -33.72 4.64 -6.69
C MET A 25 -34.08 3.15 -6.74
N ALA A 26 -34.08 2.57 -7.95
CA ALA A 26 -34.40 1.17 -8.13
C ALA A 26 -33.44 0.25 -7.34
N PRO A 27 -33.87 -0.95 -6.90
CA PRO A 27 -32.98 -1.96 -6.34
C PRO A 27 -31.94 -2.43 -7.35
N LEU A 28 -30.75 -2.85 -6.88
CA LEU A 28 -29.75 -3.46 -7.75
C LEU A 28 -30.33 -4.72 -8.41
N THR A 29 -30.07 -4.89 -9.70
CA THR A 29 -30.36 -6.15 -10.40
C THR A 29 -29.34 -7.23 -10.01
N ALA A 30 -29.65 -8.50 -10.26
CA ALA A 30 -28.72 -9.60 -9.95
C ALA A 30 -27.32 -9.44 -10.62
N PRO A 31 -27.21 -9.04 -11.91
CA PRO A 31 -25.91 -8.74 -12.51
C PRO A 31 -25.17 -7.58 -11.83
N GLU A 32 -25.88 -6.52 -11.44
CA GLU A 32 -25.27 -5.38 -10.73
C GLU A 32 -24.75 -5.78 -9.35
N MET A 33 -25.47 -6.64 -8.63
CA MET A 33 -24.99 -7.21 -7.36
C MET A 33 -23.69 -8.02 -7.56
N VAL A 34 -23.57 -8.78 -8.65
CA VAL A 34 -22.34 -9.50 -8.98
C VAL A 34 -21.20 -8.52 -9.25
N LEU A 35 -21.43 -7.46 -10.03
CA LEU A 35 -20.42 -6.44 -10.31
C LEU A 35 -19.91 -5.76 -9.03
N VAL A 36 -20.81 -5.43 -8.09
CA VAL A 36 -20.41 -4.83 -6.81
C VAL A 36 -19.56 -5.80 -5.99
N ARG A 37 -19.96 -7.08 -5.93
CA ARG A 37 -19.21 -8.10 -5.18
C ARG A 37 -17.86 -8.42 -5.81
N ASP A 38 -17.78 -8.45 -7.13
CA ASP A 38 -16.51 -8.62 -7.84
C ASP A 38 -15.58 -7.42 -7.65
N GLY A 39 -16.12 -6.20 -7.78
CA GLY A 39 -15.41 -4.98 -7.45
C GLY A 39 -14.92 -4.97 -6.00
N TRP A 40 -15.71 -5.47 -5.05
CA TRP A 40 -15.25 -5.63 -3.67
C TRP A 40 -14.12 -6.66 -3.52
N ASN A 41 -14.17 -7.79 -4.23
CA ASN A 41 -13.07 -8.77 -4.21
C ASN A 41 -11.76 -8.17 -4.76
N LYS A 42 -11.84 -7.39 -5.84
CA LYS A 42 -10.72 -6.64 -6.40
C LYS A 42 -10.20 -5.59 -5.40
N PHE A 43 -11.11 -4.92 -4.69
CA PHE A 43 -10.76 -3.96 -3.63
C PHE A 43 -9.98 -4.65 -2.50
N LEU A 44 -10.44 -5.81 -2.05
CA LEU A 44 -9.80 -6.57 -0.97
C LEU A 44 -8.35 -6.97 -1.27
N ALA A 45 -8.00 -7.22 -2.54
CA ALA A 45 -6.62 -7.53 -2.95
C ALA A 45 -5.63 -6.36 -2.67
N TYR A 46 -6.15 -5.13 -2.59
CA TYR A 46 -5.42 -3.89 -2.36
C TYR A 46 -6.00 -3.06 -1.20
N GLN A 47 -6.67 -3.72 -0.25
CA GLN A 47 -7.48 -3.05 0.77
C GLN A 47 -6.73 -1.98 1.56
N ASP A 48 -5.48 -2.25 1.97
CA ASP A 48 -4.68 -1.34 2.79
C ASP A 48 -4.46 0.00 2.06
N MET A 49 -4.13 -0.07 0.77
CA MET A 49 -3.93 1.11 -0.07
C MET A 49 -5.25 1.83 -0.33
N LEU A 50 -6.29 1.10 -0.74
CA LEU A 50 -7.54 1.69 -1.23
C LEU A 50 -8.39 2.27 -0.10
N ILE A 51 -8.41 1.64 1.08
CA ILE A 51 -9.14 2.20 2.22
C ILE A 51 -8.48 3.46 2.75
N GLU A 52 -7.16 3.48 2.82
CA GLU A 52 -6.41 4.68 3.19
C GLU A 52 -6.65 5.76 2.14
N LEU A 53 -6.59 5.43 0.85
CA LEU A 53 -6.86 6.38 -0.23
C LEU A 53 -8.26 6.99 -0.14
N PHE A 54 -9.28 6.16 0.13
CA PHE A 54 -10.66 6.59 0.35
C PHE A 54 -10.79 7.53 1.56
N CYS A 55 -10.31 7.10 2.73
CA CYS A 55 -10.44 7.88 3.96
C CYS A 55 -9.69 9.20 3.85
N GLU A 56 -8.50 9.16 3.26
CA GLU A 56 -7.65 10.33 3.16
C GLU A 56 -8.18 11.32 2.12
N ARG A 57 -8.75 10.85 1.00
CA ARG A 57 -9.47 11.75 0.10
C ARG A 57 -10.70 12.35 0.77
N LEU A 58 -11.47 11.57 1.53
CA LEU A 58 -12.61 12.08 2.30
C LEU A 58 -12.19 13.19 3.28
N LEU A 59 -11.11 12.97 4.06
CA LEU A 59 -10.56 13.96 4.99
C LEU A 59 -9.95 15.18 4.29
N HIS A 60 -9.45 15.01 3.06
CA HIS A 60 -8.93 16.13 2.27
C HIS A 60 -10.06 17.05 1.82
N GLU A 61 -11.19 16.48 1.39
CA GLU A 61 -12.33 17.23 0.88
C GLU A 61 -13.26 17.75 2.00
N GLU A 62 -13.30 17.09 3.15
CA GLU A 62 -14.07 17.49 4.33
C GLU A 62 -13.13 17.62 5.56
N PRO A 63 -12.29 18.67 5.61
CA PRO A 63 -11.24 18.81 6.63
C PRO A 63 -11.78 18.97 8.05
N ASP A 64 -13.04 19.37 8.24
CA ASP A 64 -13.64 19.44 9.57
C ASP A 64 -13.85 18.05 10.20
N LEU A 65 -13.89 16.98 9.40
CA LEU A 65 -13.94 15.60 9.90
C LEU A 65 -12.73 15.24 10.75
N VAL A 66 -11.54 15.81 10.48
CA VAL A 66 -10.34 15.57 11.30
C VAL A 66 -10.60 15.94 12.76
N ASN A 67 -11.21 17.11 12.99
CA ASN A 67 -11.53 17.59 14.33
C ASN A 67 -12.70 16.83 14.95
N ARG A 68 -13.67 16.39 14.14
CA ARG A 68 -14.84 15.63 14.60
C ARG A 68 -14.48 14.22 15.06
N PHE A 69 -13.66 13.52 14.26
CA PHE A 69 -13.17 12.19 14.59
C PHE A 69 -12.20 12.24 15.77
N GLY A 70 -11.39 13.30 15.89
CA GLY A 70 -10.49 13.49 17.01
C GLY A 70 -9.57 12.28 17.20
N ASN A 71 -9.59 11.68 18.38
CA ASN A 71 -8.72 10.54 18.69
C ASN A 71 -9.12 9.23 17.97
N ALA A 72 -10.34 9.13 17.44
CA ALA A 72 -10.78 7.98 16.67
C ALA A 72 -10.27 8.01 15.21
N LEU A 73 -9.54 9.06 14.80
CA LEU A 73 -9.10 9.28 13.42
C LEU A 73 -8.39 8.05 12.81
N ASP A 74 -7.51 7.40 13.58
CA ASP A 74 -6.72 6.25 13.11
C ASP A 74 -7.55 4.97 12.95
N GLU A 75 -8.79 4.97 13.45
CA GLU A 75 -9.70 3.83 13.49
C GLU A 75 -10.76 3.90 12.41
N VAL A 76 -11.00 5.11 11.89
CA VAL A 76 -11.98 5.37 10.84
C VAL A 76 -11.79 4.45 9.62
N PRO A 77 -10.57 4.18 9.12
CA PRO A 77 -10.39 3.21 8.04
C PRO A 77 -10.94 1.82 8.37
N GLN A 78 -10.73 1.34 9.60
CA GLN A 78 -11.24 0.04 10.03
C GLN A 78 -12.77 0.02 10.15
N TYR A 79 -13.37 1.13 10.59
CA TYR A 79 -14.84 1.27 10.63
C TYR A 79 -15.44 1.27 9.22
N TRP A 80 -14.81 1.94 8.26
CA TRP A 80 -15.23 1.91 6.86
C TRP A 80 -15.08 0.53 6.22
N MET A 81 -13.97 -0.18 6.47
CA MET A 81 -13.81 -1.56 5.98
C MET A 81 -14.94 -2.46 6.47
N GLN A 82 -15.22 -2.43 7.78
CA GLN A 82 -16.31 -3.22 8.36
C GLN A 82 -17.67 -2.83 7.77
N LEU A 83 -17.93 -1.53 7.59
CA LEU A 83 -19.19 -1.05 7.04
C LEU A 83 -19.39 -1.54 5.60
N LEU A 84 -18.38 -1.36 4.75
CA LEU A 84 -18.42 -1.77 3.35
C LEU A 84 -18.52 -3.30 3.21
N GLU A 85 -17.74 -4.06 3.98
CA GLU A 85 -17.81 -5.52 4.00
C GLU A 85 -19.22 -6.01 4.38
N ARG A 86 -19.80 -5.43 5.43
CA ARG A 86 -21.16 -5.78 5.88
C ARG A 86 -22.22 -5.39 4.86
N ALA A 87 -22.09 -4.23 4.23
CA ALA A 87 -23.02 -3.77 3.19
C ALA A 87 -22.95 -4.67 1.94
N VAL A 88 -21.75 -5.04 1.48
CA VAL A 88 -21.57 -6.00 0.37
C VAL A 88 -22.11 -7.38 0.76
N GLY A 89 -21.94 -7.79 2.02
CA GLY A 89 -22.47 -9.04 2.55
C GLY A 89 -24.00 -9.16 2.53
N GLN A 90 -24.74 -8.05 2.44
CA GLN A 90 -26.20 -8.04 2.29
C GLN A 90 -26.66 -8.38 0.86
N LEU A 91 -25.76 -8.39 -0.12
CA LEU A 91 -26.09 -8.67 -1.51
C LEU A 91 -26.25 -10.18 -1.73
N VAL A 92 -27.47 -10.68 -1.56
CA VAL A 92 -27.82 -12.09 -1.80
C VAL A 92 -28.04 -12.33 -3.30
N CYS A 93 -27.15 -13.12 -3.93
CA CYS A 93 -27.36 -13.56 -5.31
C CYS A 93 -28.23 -14.83 -5.35
N PRO A 94 -29.25 -14.91 -6.23
CA PRO A 94 -30.14 -16.08 -6.32
C PRO A 94 -29.45 -17.43 -6.55
N HIS A 95 -28.24 -17.42 -7.12
CA HIS A 95 -27.50 -18.63 -7.49
C HIS A 95 -26.56 -19.16 -6.40
N ARG A 96 -26.48 -18.53 -5.22
CA ARG A 96 -25.73 -19.12 -4.10
C ARG A 96 -26.61 -20.16 -3.40
N HIS A 97 -26.43 -21.42 -3.76
CA HIS A 97 -26.83 -22.52 -2.90
C HIS A 97 -26.11 -22.41 -1.55
N ALA A 98 -26.88 -22.62 -0.48
CA ALA A 98 -26.39 -22.82 0.87
C ALA A 98 -25.36 -23.97 0.86
N GLY A 99 -24.07 -23.65 0.89
CA GLY A 99 -23.03 -24.67 0.69
C GLY A 99 -21.60 -24.28 1.10
N SER A 100 -21.39 -23.13 1.75
CA SER A 100 -20.16 -22.88 2.49
C SER A 100 -20.50 -22.79 3.97
N THR A 101 -20.87 -23.91 4.57
CA THR A 101 -20.65 -24.12 6.00
C THR A 101 -19.14 -24.18 6.21
N GLY A 102 -18.51 -23.01 6.30
CA GLY A 102 -17.28 -22.89 7.06
C GLY A 102 -17.61 -23.36 8.48
N THR A 103 -16.82 -24.30 8.95
CA THR A 103 -16.92 -24.97 10.25
C THR A 103 -17.36 -24.00 11.36
N ASN A 104 -18.55 -24.24 11.90
CA ASN A 104 -19.01 -23.66 13.15
C ASN A 104 -18.04 -24.08 14.28
N ASN A 105 -17.02 -23.28 14.56
CA ASN A 105 -16.52 -23.18 15.92
C ASN A 105 -17.50 -22.28 16.66
N ALA A 106 -18.39 -22.90 17.42
CA ALA A 106 -19.24 -22.26 18.40
C ALA A 106 -18.38 -21.74 19.57
N HIS A 107 -17.62 -20.68 19.31
CA HIS A 107 -17.34 -19.69 20.34
C HIS A 107 -18.44 -18.65 20.22
N THR A 108 -19.03 -18.26 21.35
CA THR A 108 -19.90 -17.08 21.44
C THR A 108 -19.08 -15.85 21.10
N SER A 109 -18.83 -15.64 19.81
CA SER A 109 -18.32 -14.39 19.30
C SER A 109 -19.39 -13.32 19.55
N PRO A 110 -19.01 -12.12 20.00
CA PRO A 110 -19.95 -11.02 20.09
C PRO A 110 -20.68 -10.85 18.75
N ALA A 111 -21.97 -10.52 18.80
CA ALA A 111 -22.76 -10.27 17.61
C ALA A 111 -22.03 -9.24 16.74
N LEU A 112 -21.71 -9.63 15.50
CA LEU A 112 -20.99 -8.77 14.58
C LEU A 112 -21.79 -7.49 14.33
N PRO A 113 -21.14 -6.32 14.25
CA PRO A 113 -21.84 -5.05 14.09
C PRO A 113 -22.63 -5.03 12.78
N THR A 114 -23.87 -4.52 12.85
CA THR A 114 -24.74 -4.35 11.68
C THR A 114 -24.35 -3.08 10.92
N VAL A 115 -24.73 -2.99 9.64
CA VAL A 115 -24.56 -1.77 8.83
C VAL A 115 -25.15 -0.55 9.56
N ALA A 116 -26.36 -0.68 10.10
CA ALA A 116 -27.02 0.35 10.90
C ALA A 116 -26.16 0.81 12.10
N SER A 117 -25.60 -0.12 12.87
CA SER A 117 -24.75 0.24 14.02
C SER A 117 -23.44 0.93 13.62
N LEU A 118 -22.86 0.55 12.48
CA LEU A 118 -21.62 1.15 11.96
C LEU A 118 -21.86 2.54 11.38
N THR A 119 -22.97 2.73 10.66
CA THR A 119 -23.36 4.04 10.16
C THR A 119 -23.72 5.00 11.30
N GLN A 120 -24.42 4.50 12.32
CA GLN A 120 -24.72 5.29 13.51
C GLN A 120 -23.43 5.70 14.23
N ARG A 121 -22.47 4.80 14.41
CA ARG A 121 -21.17 5.12 15.01
C ARG A 121 -20.45 6.25 14.26
N LEU A 122 -20.43 6.21 12.92
CA LEU A 122 -19.83 7.28 12.12
C LEU A 122 -20.59 8.62 12.26
N ASN A 123 -21.92 8.58 12.40
CA ASN A 123 -22.73 9.75 12.70
C ASN A 123 -22.44 10.32 14.10
N ASP A 124 -22.28 9.45 15.11
CA ASP A 124 -21.94 9.83 16.48
C ASP A 124 -20.55 10.47 16.56
N LEU A 125 -19.62 10.01 15.71
CA LEU A 125 -18.32 10.63 15.49
C LEU A 125 -18.40 11.96 14.70
N GLY A 126 -19.60 12.39 14.31
CA GLY A 126 -19.86 13.70 13.72
C GLY A 126 -20.06 13.71 12.21
N MET A 127 -20.18 12.57 11.53
CA MET A 127 -20.60 12.55 10.13
C MET A 127 -22.01 13.13 9.97
N GLN A 128 -22.22 13.89 8.89
CA GLN A 128 -23.46 14.58 8.56
C GLN A 128 -23.82 14.27 7.11
N LEU A 129 -25.03 14.65 6.67
CA LEU A 129 -25.49 14.43 5.29
C LEU A 129 -24.45 14.82 4.23
N ARG A 130 -23.83 16.00 4.36
CA ARG A 130 -22.78 16.46 3.43
C ARG A 130 -21.59 15.49 3.38
N HIS A 131 -21.14 14.99 4.53
CA HIS A 131 -20.00 14.08 4.63
C HIS A 131 -20.33 12.74 3.96
N TRP A 132 -21.56 12.24 4.07
CA TRP A 132 -22.01 11.02 3.38
C TRP A 132 -22.10 11.20 1.86
N GLN A 133 -22.51 12.38 1.38
CA GLN A 133 -22.51 12.69 -0.04
C GLN A 133 -21.09 12.73 -0.61
N THR A 134 -20.16 13.37 0.11
CA THR A 134 -18.73 13.39 -0.23
C THR A 134 -18.15 11.97 -0.18
N ALA A 135 -18.44 11.19 0.87
CA ALA A 135 -18.00 9.80 0.97
C ALA A 135 -18.46 8.95 -0.23
N ARG A 136 -19.71 9.08 -0.71
CA ARG A 136 -20.17 8.37 -1.91
C ARG A 136 -19.40 8.75 -3.17
N ARG A 137 -19.10 10.04 -3.35
CA ARG A 137 -18.34 10.52 -4.50
C ARG A 137 -16.89 10.04 -4.44
N VAL A 138 -16.26 10.13 -3.27
CA VAL A 138 -14.90 9.63 -3.01
C VAL A 138 -14.83 8.10 -3.16
N TRP A 139 -15.88 7.38 -2.78
CA TRP A 139 -15.99 5.94 -3.04
C TRP A 139 -15.89 5.62 -4.52
N LEU A 140 -16.71 6.26 -5.37
CA LEU A 140 -16.62 6.05 -6.82
C LEU A 140 -15.24 6.40 -7.36
N TRP A 141 -14.67 7.53 -6.93
CA TRP A 141 -13.32 7.93 -7.32
C TRP A 141 -12.26 6.91 -6.89
N THR A 142 -12.38 6.34 -5.69
CA THR A 142 -11.45 5.29 -5.22
C THR A 142 -11.56 4.04 -6.09
N MET A 143 -12.79 3.66 -6.45
CA MET A 143 -13.03 2.50 -7.30
C MET A 143 -12.41 2.64 -8.70
N THR A 144 -12.29 3.85 -9.25
CA THR A 144 -11.61 4.06 -10.56
C THR A 144 -10.09 3.92 -10.48
N ARG A 145 -9.51 3.94 -9.27
CA ARG A 145 -8.06 3.84 -9.02
C ARG A 145 -7.61 2.45 -8.62
N MET A 146 -8.53 1.49 -8.63
CA MET A 146 -8.20 0.11 -8.38
C MET A 146 -7.29 -0.45 -9.48
N PRO A 147 -6.23 -1.19 -9.14
CA PRO A 147 -5.42 -1.87 -10.12
C PRO A 147 -6.21 -2.95 -10.88
N HIS A 148 -5.86 -3.16 -12.15
CA HIS A 148 -6.38 -4.25 -12.99
C HIS A 148 -7.91 -4.29 -13.14
N LEU A 149 -8.55 -3.13 -13.25
CA LEU A 149 -9.94 -3.06 -13.70
C LEU A 149 -10.08 -3.58 -15.13
N GLU A 150 -11.14 -4.35 -15.36
CA GLU A 150 -11.47 -4.89 -16.68
C GLU A 150 -12.38 -3.92 -17.45
N ALA A 151 -12.55 -4.16 -18.76
CA ALA A 151 -13.35 -3.28 -19.61
C ALA A 151 -14.78 -3.05 -19.07
N TYR A 152 -15.42 -4.10 -18.56
CA TYR A 152 -16.77 -4.01 -18.01
C TYR A 152 -16.82 -3.21 -16.69
N ASP A 153 -15.74 -3.17 -15.92
CA ASP A 153 -15.65 -2.35 -14.70
C ASP A 153 -15.63 -0.88 -15.10
N HIS A 154 -14.76 -0.53 -16.06
CA HIS A 154 -14.67 0.82 -16.61
C HIS A 154 -15.99 1.27 -17.22
N GLU A 155 -16.65 0.42 -18.02
CA GLU A 155 -17.97 0.69 -18.58
C GLU A 155 -19.03 0.91 -17.51
N ASN A 156 -18.99 0.16 -16.40
CA ASN A 156 -19.93 0.35 -15.30
C ASN A 156 -19.68 1.66 -14.57
N LEU A 157 -18.43 1.96 -14.20
CA LEU A 157 -18.03 3.18 -13.50
C LEU A 157 -18.34 4.43 -14.33
N ALA A 158 -18.16 4.37 -15.65
CA ALA A 158 -18.48 5.46 -16.58
C ALA A 158 -19.97 5.86 -16.58
N LYS A 159 -20.88 5.00 -16.08
CA LYS A 159 -22.31 5.32 -15.92
C LYS A 159 -22.58 6.34 -14.79
N GLY A 160 -21.58 6.69 -13.99
CA GLY A 160 -21.69 7.70 -12.93
C GLY A 160 -22.82 7.38 -11.94
N PRO A 161 -23.83 8.25 -11.77
CA PRO A 161 -24.98 8.00 -10.90
C PRO A 161 -25.79 6.73 -11.24
N ASN A 162 -25.68 6.23 -12.48
CA ASN A 162 -26.36 5.01 -12.91
C ASN A 162 -25.49 3.75 -12.79
N SER A 163 -24.26 3.86 -12.26
CA SER A 163 -23.38 2.72 -12.02
C SER A 163 -23.89 1.84 -10.87
N ALA A 164 -23.53 0.56 -10.90
CA ALA A 164 -23.88 -0.39 -9.85
C ALA A 164 -23.25 0.02 -8.51
N LEU A 165 -22.00 0.49 -8.54
CA LEU A 165 -21.26 0.94 -7.36
C LEU A 165 -21.84 2.21 -6.72
N TYR A 166 -22.33 3.16 -7.53
CA TYR A 166 -23.00 4.36 -7.01
C TYR A 166 -24.32 4.00 -6.33
N ARG A 167 -25.13 3.17 -7.00
CA ARG A 167 -26.43 2.74 -6.48
C ARG A 167 -26.27 1.86 -5.25
N PHE A 168 -25.25 1.00 -5.23
CA PHE A 168 -24.86 0.21 -4.04
C PHE A 168 -24.60 1.11 -2.85
N PHE A 169 -23.66 2.07 -2.98
CA PHE A 169 -23.32 2.95 -1.87
C PHE A 169 -24.54 3.77 -1.42
N SER A 170 -25.34 4.26 -2.38
CA SER A 170 -26.55 5.03 -2.07
C SER A 170 -27.59 4.23 -1.30
N LEU A 171 -27.85 2.97 -1.68
CA LEU A 171 -28.93 2.14 -1.12
C LEU A 171 -28.53 1.36 0.13
N TYR A 172 -27.29 0.86 0.19
CA TYR A 172 -26.85 -0.10 1.21
C TYR A 172 -25.90 0.53 2.25
N VAL A 173 -25.40 1.74 2.01
CA VAL A 173 -24.51 2.44 2.95
C VAL A 173 -25.14 3.76 3.39
N MET A 174 -25.41 4.65 2.43
CA MET A 174 -25.89 6.01 2.72
C MET A 174 -27.34 6.05 3.21
N ARG A 175 -28.24 5.24 2.65
CA ARG A 175 -29.64 5.20 3.11
C ARG A 175 -29.78 4.77 4.58
N PRO A 176 -29.13 3.67 5.04
CA PRO A 176 -29.10 3.36 6.47
C PRO A 176 -28.55 4.49 7.34
N ALA A 177 -27.49 5.18 6.88
CA ALA A 177 -26.87 6.27 7.64
C ALA A 177 -27.76 7.51 7.83
N LEU A 178 -28.79 7.66 7.00
CA LEU A 178 -29.67 8.82 6.98
C LEU A 178 -31.10 8.47 7.40
N ASP A 179 -31.33 7.26 7.89
CA ASP A 179 -32.63 6.82 8.37
C ASP A 179 -33.01 7.65 9.63
N PRO A 180 -34.11 8.42 9.59
CA PRO A 180 -34.56 9.20 10.74
C PRO A 180 -34.82 8.34 11.98
N GLY A 181 -35.16 7.05 11.79
CA GLY A 181 -35.35 6.10 12.88
C GLY A 181 -34.08 5.73 13.66
N GLN A 182 -32.89 6.08 13.14
CA GLN A 182 -31.61 5.93 13.84
C GLN A 182 -31.16 7.23 14.55
N GLN A 183 -31.69 8.39 14.15
CA GLN A 183 -31.25 9.70 14.66
C GLN A 183 -31.83 10.08 16.04
N GLN A 184 -32.52 9.16 16.74
CA GLN A 184 -33.15 9.43 18.03
C GLN A 184 -32.56 8.54 19.14
N THR A 185 -31.41 8.95 19.69
CA THR A 185 -31.15 8.72 21.12
C THR A 185 -30.60 10.02 21.72
N ASP A 186 -31.42 10.71 22.50
CA ASP A 186 -31.05 11.87 23.35
C ASP A 186 -30.19 11.43 24.57
N ALA A 187 -29.25 10.51 24.37
CA ALA A 187 -28.23 10.22 25.37
C ALA A 187 -27.10 11.25 25.18
N PRO A 188 -26.59 11.88 26.25
CA PRO A 188 -25.41 12.73 26.12
C PRO A 188 -24.28 11.92 25.48
N LEU A 189 -23.79 12.38 24.33
CA LEU A 189 -22.69 11.76 23.58
C LEU A 189 -21.50 11.55 24.53
N PRO A 190 -21.06 10.31 24.77
CA PRO A 190 -19.86 10.08 25.54
C PRO A 190 -18.66 10.39 24.64
N PHE A 191 -18.25 11.66 24.54
CA PHE A 191 -16.94 12.02 23.99
C PHE A 191 -15.80 11.22 24.65
N ALA A 192 -16.03 10.66 25.84
CA ALA A 192 -15.11 9.80 26.58
C ALA A 192 -15.01 8.34 26.06
N GLU A 193 -16.05 7.75 25.46
CA GLU A 193 -16.02 6.33 25.05
C GLU A 193 -15.04 6.03 23.90
N PRO A 194 -14.97 6.83 22.81
CA PRO A 194 -13.96 6.64 21.77
C PRO A 194 -12.53 6.79 22.31
N LEU A 195 -12.32 7.74 23.23
CA LEU A 195 -11.05 7.98 23.92
C LEU A 195 -10.58 6.78 24.73
N LEU A 196 -11.50 6.15 25.47
CA LEU A 196 -11.23 4.93 26.25
C LEU A 196 -10.94 3.72 25.35
N ASP A 197 -11.62 3.61 24.20
CA ASP A 197 -11.43 2.53 23.22
C ASP A 197 -10.08 2.64 22.48
N SER A 198 -9.70 3.83 21.98
CA SER A 198 -8.41 4.05 21.31
C SER A 198 -7.22 3.79 22.22
N ARG A 199 -7.26 4.33 23.45
CA ARG A 199 -6.21 4.11 24.45
C ARG A 199 -6.09 2.63 24.81
N GLN A 200 -7.21 1.95 25.04
CA GLN A 200 -7.19 0.54 25.41
C GLN A 200 -6.62 -0.33 24.28
N ARG A 201 -6.97 -0.04 23.02
CA ARG A 201 -6.40 -0.73 21.86
C ARG A 201 -4.90 -0.52 21.71
N LEU A 202 -4.41 0.70 21.95
CA LEU A 202 -2.98 0.97 21.97
C LEU A 202 -2.28 0.17 23.08
N LEU A 203 -2.86 0.16 24.28
CA LEU A 203 -2.32 -0.63 25.40
C LEU A 203 -2.30 -2.13 25.09
N ASP A 204 -3.35 -2.66 24.47
CA ASP A 204 -3.42 -4.08 24.11
C ASP A 204 -2.38 -4.43 23.02
N SER A 205 -2.23 -3.56 22.02
CA SER A 205 -1.24 -3.72 20.94
C SER A 205 0.19 -3.64 21.47
N ALA A 206 0.47 -2.64 22.32
CA ALA A 206 1.77 -2.47 22.95
C ALA A 206 2.09 -3.65 23.87
N ARG A 207 1.14 -4.11 24.68
CA ARG A 207 1.32 -5.28 25.55
C ARG A 207 1.62 -6.54 24.76
N ALA A 208 0.88 -6.79 23.68
CA ALA A 208 1.09 -7.96 22.82
C ALA A 208 2.49 -7.94 22.21
N PHE A 209 2.91 -6.80 21.67
CA PHE A 209 4.23 -6.62 21.08
C PHE A 209 5.36 -6.78 22.11
N VAL A 210 5.27 -6.10 23.26
CA VAL A 210 6.31 -6.14 24.29
C VAL A 210 6.41 -7.52 24.94
N ARG A 211 5.29 -8.24 25.06
CA ARG A 211 5.33 -9.64 25.52
C ARG A 211 6.01 -10.54 24.49
N GLN A 212 5.72 -10.35 23.20
CA GLN A 212 6.36 -11.11 22.12
C GLN A 212 7.87 -10.88 22.10
N ILE A 213 8.33 -9.63 22.14
CA ILE A 213 9.76 -9.33 22.10
C ILE A 213 10.47 -9.83 23.36
N ALA A 214 9.85 -9.72 24.55
CA ALA A 214 10.40 -10.24 25.79
C ALA A 214 10.63 -11.76 25.72
N GLN A 215 9.72 -12.50 25.09
CA GLN A 215 9.88 -13.94 24.86
C GLN A 215 10.96 -14.23 23.82
N GLU A 216 10.95 -13.54 22.68
CA GLU A 216 11.89 -13.81 21.58
C GLU A 216 13.33 -13.39 21.90
N LEU A 217 13.52 -12.40 22.78
CA LEU A 217 14.83 -11.93 23.27
C LEU A 217 15.21 -12.47 24.66
N ASN A 218 14.40 -13.36 25.25
CA ASN A 218 14.62 -13.98 26.57
C ASN A 218 14.85 -12.95 27.70
N TRP A 219 14.00 -11.92 27.78
CA TRP A 219 14.02 -10.96 28.89
C TRP A 219 13.57 -11.64 30.19
N HIS A 220 14.03 -11.13 31.34
CA HIS A 220 13.48 -11.56 32.62
C HIS A 220 12.08 -10.97 32.81
N GLU A 221 11.20 -11.66 33.56
CA GLU A 221 9.85 -11.15 33.85
C GLU A 221 9.86 -9.80 34.59
N ALA A 222 10.92 -9.51 35.37
CA ALA A 222 11.10 -8.21 36.00
C ALA A 222 11.32 -7.09 34.97
N ASP A 223 12.15 -7.34 33.95
CA ASP A 223 12.44 -6.38 32.87
C ASP A 223 11.17 -6.10 32.05
N TYR A 224 10.41 -7.15 31.72
CA TYR A 224 9.10 -7.01 31.07
C TYR A 224 8.13 -6.18 31.91
N THR A 225 8.03 -6.48 33.21
CA THR A 225 7.09 -5.79 34.11
C THR A 225 7.42 -4.31 34.21
N GLN A 226 8.71 -3.99 34.39
CA GLN A 226 9.20 -2.62 34.43
C GLN A 226 8.90 -1.88 33.12
N ARG A 227 9.27 -2.47 31.97
CA ARG A 227 9.02 -1.86 30.66
C ARG A 227 7.53 -1.65 30.40
N TRP A 228 6.68 -2.59 30.80
CA TRP A 228 5.23 -2.45 30.68
C TRP A 228 4.66 -1.33 31.56
N HIS A 229 5.24 -1.08 32.73
CA HIS A 229 4.88 0.07 33.55
C HIS A 229 5.24 1.39 32.86
N GLU A 230 6.45 1.52 32.34
CA GLU A 230 6.90 2.72 31.61
C GLU A 230 6.00 3.05 30.41
N ILE A 231 5.61 2.04 29.63
CA ILE A 231 4.74 2.23 28.46
C ILE A 231 3.35 2.73 28.87
N LYS A 232 2.76 2.17 29.94
CA LYS A 232 1.46 2.65 30.44
C LYS A 232 1.56 4.11 30.88
N ASP A 233 2.60 4.44 31.65
CA ASP A 233 2.79 5.79 32.16
C ASP A 233 3.03 6.80 31.01
N GLU A 234 3.78 6.43 29.97
CA GLU A 234 4.01 7.27 28.79
C GLU A 234 2.73 7.48 27.96
N ILE A 235 1.92 6.42 27.76
CA ILE A 235 0.61 6.52 27.08
C ILE A 235 -0.32 7.44 27.86
N ASP A 236 -0.36 7.32 29.19
CA ASP A 236 -1.20 8.15 30.04
C ASP A 236 -0.81 9.63 30.00
N GLN A 237 0.48 9.92 29.83
CA GLN A 237 1.01 11.29 29.81
C GLN A 237 0.97 11.94 28.41
N THR A 238 1.14 11.16 27.35
CA THR A 238 1.42 11.68 26.00
C THR A 238 0.42 11.24 24.93
N GLY A 239 -0.43 10.26 25.23
CA GLY A 239 -1.33 9.62 24.28
C GLY A 239 -0.66 8.59 23.36
N THR A 240 0.64 8.35 23.49
CA THR A 240 1.39 7.32 22.75
C THR A 240 2.59 6.81 23.57
N TYR A 241 3.45 5.97 23.00
CA TYR A 241 4.71 5.56 23.63
C TYR A 241 5.86 5.49 22.65
N THR A 242 7.08 5.54 23.18
CA THR A 242 8.30 5.52 22.39
C THR A 242 9.00 4.18 22.53
N HIS A 243 9.22 3.52 21.39
CA HIS A 243 10.03 2.30 21.33
C HIS A 243 11.49 2.58 21.70
N THR A 244 12.14 1.65 22.39
CA THR A 244 13.61 1.63 22.46
C THR A 244 14.20 1.32 21.07
N THR A 245 15.49 1.57 20.86
CA THR A 245 16.14 1.23 19.58
C THR A 245 16.13 -0.29 19.32
N ASP A 246 16.25 -1.11 20.37
CA ASP A 246 16.19 -2.57 20.24
C ASP A 246 14.77 -3.04 19.88
N GLU A 247 13.74 -2.46 20.52
CA GLU A 247 12.34 -2.73 20.20
C GLU A 247 12.02 -2.35 18.74
N LEU A 248 12.47 -1.17 18.30
CA LEU A 248 12.29 -0.72 16.92
C LEU A 248 12.98 -1.65 15.93
N THR A 249 14.25 -2.00 16.20
CA THR A 249 15.06 -2.84 15.32
C THR A 249 14.43 -4.22 15.18
N TYR A 250 14.03 -4.83 16.30
CA TYR A 250 13.38 -6.14 16.28
C TYR A 250 12.01 -6.10 15.60
N GLY A 251 11.18 -5.11 15.93
CA GLY A 251 9.84 -4.95 15.37
C GLY A 251 9.87 -4.72 13.85
N ALA A 252 10.83 -3.95 13.35
CA ALA A 252 11.07 -3.77 11.92
C ALA A 252 11.48 -5.08 11.21
N MET A 253 12.41 -5.86 11.79
CA MET A 253 12.78 -7.17 11.22
C MET A 253 11.60 -8.16 11.24
N LEU A 254 10.81 -8.14 12.31
CA LEU A 254 9.65 -8.99 12.47
C LEU A 254 8.53 -8.64 11.47
N SER A 255 8.34 -7.36 11.14
CA SER A 255 7.35 -6.98 10.13
C SER A 255 7.68 -7.54 8.75
N TRP A 256 8.97 -7.61 8.38
CA TRP A 256 9.39 -8.26 7.13
C TRP A 256 9.14 -9.77 7.17
N ARG A 257 9.43 -10.45 8.28
CA ARG A 257 9.10 -11.87 8.48
C ARG A 257 7.60 -12.14 8.32
N ASN A 258 6.76 -11.20 8.77
CA ASN A 258 5.30 -11.29 8.70
C ASN A 258 4.72 -10.91 7.33
N ALA A 259 5.51 -10.38 6.39
CA ALA A 259 5.02 -9.88 5.11
C ALA A 259 4.56 -11.02 4.17
N SER A 260 3.24 -11.28 4.12
CA SER A 260 2.66 -12.42 3.40
C SER A 260 2.93 -12.43 1.90
N LYS A 261 3.19 -11.27 1.30
CA LYS A 261 3.50 -11.08 -0.13
C LYS A 261 4.98 -11.28 -0.49
N CYS A 262 5.88 -11.46 0.48
CA CYS A 262 7.32 -11.51 0.22
C CYS A 262 7.86 -12.94 0.11
N ILE A 263 8.50 -13.30 -1.00
CA ILE A 263 9.17 -14.60 -1.16
C ILE A 263 10.54 -14.66 -0.44
N GLY A 264 11.23 -13.52 -0.31
CA GLY A 264 12.61 -13.40 0.19
C GLY A 264 12.79 -13.44 1.71
N ARG A 265 11.81 -13.95 2.47
CA ARG A 265 11.77 -13.84 3.94
C ARG A 265 12.80 -14.67 4.68
N ILE A 266 13.56 -15.56 4.02
CA ILE A 266 14.61 -16.34 4.70
C ILE A 266 15.69 -15.45 5.35
N SER A 267 15.87 -14.23 4.83
CA SER A 267 16.89 -13.27 5.24
C SER A 267 16.40 -12.25 6.27
N TRP A 268 15.21 -12.42 6.86
CA TRP A 268 14.57 -11.39 7.70
C TRP A 268 15.44 -10.88 8.86
N ARG A 269 16.31 -11.73 9.43
CA ARG A 269 17.24 -11.38 10.52
C ARG A 269 18.48 -10.61 10.09
N THR A 270 18.78 -10.54 8.80
CA THR A 270 19.99 -9.87 8.28
C THR A 270 19.72 -8.42 7.88
N MET A 271 18.49 -7.93 8.04
CA MET A 271 18.14 -6.55 7.70
C MET A 271 18.83 -5.57 8.64
N LYS A 272 19.55 -4.61 8.06
CA LYS A 272 20.12 -3.49 8.81
C LYS A 272 19.06 -2.43 9.04
N VAL A 273 18.62 -2.26 10.28
CA VAL A 273 17.68 -1.20 10.67
C VAL A 273 18.43 0.05 11.10
N ARG A 274 18.10 1.19 10.48
CA ARG A 274 18.68 2.50 10.77
C ARG A 274 17.63 3.33 11.51
N ASP A 275 17.81 3.47 12.82
CA ASP A 275 16.96 4.34 13.64
C ASP A 275 17.29 5.82 13.34
N ARG A 276 16.37 6.50 12.66
CA ARG A 276 16.46 7.92 12.27
C ARG A 276 15.25 8.71 12.75
N ARG A 277 14.64 8.28 13.86
CA ARG A 277 13.47 8.95 14.45
C ARG A 277 13.75 10.37 14.95
N HIS A 278 15.02 10.72 15.17
CA HIS A 278 15.42 12.08 15.55
C HIS A 278 15.49 13.04 14.35
N VAL A 279 15.51 12.54 13.12
CA VAL A 279 15.60 13.36 11.91
C VAL A 279 14.21 13.90 11.55
N THR A 280 14.09 15.22 11.52
CA THR A 280 12.81 15.92 11.33
C THR A 280 12.83 16.98 10.23
N ASP A 281 14.03 17.29 9.70
CA ASP A 281 14.23 18.23 8.60
C ASP A 281 14.27 17.47 7.26
N PRO A 282 13.59 17.93 6.20
CA PRO A 282 13.52 17.23 4.93
C PRO A 282 14.86 17.17 4.19
N ASP A 283 15.76 18.14 4.34
CA ASP A 283 17.10 18.08 3.74
C ASP A 283 17.92 16.97 4.43
N ALA A 284 17.87 16.92 5.76
CA ALA A 284 18.49 15.86 6.54
C ALA A 284 17.88 14.47 6.24
N MET A 285 16.56 14.38 6.05
CA MET A 285 15.91 13.13 5.60
C MET A 285 16.45 12.69 4.24
N PHE A 286 16.64 13.60 3.29
CA PHE A 286 17.23 13.26 1.98
C PHE A 286 18.66 12.73 2.13
N GLN A 287 19.49 13.33 2.98
CA GLN A 287 20.85 12.80 3.25
C GLN A 287 20.79 11.37 3.81
N GLU A 288 19.81 11.07 4.67
CA GLU A 288 19.60 9.71 5.15
C GLU A 288 19.11 8.75 4.05
N CYS A 289 18.37 9.23 3.05
CA CYS A 289 18.01 8.45 1.85
C CYS A 289 19.25 8.14 0.98
N VAL A 290 20.14 9.11 0.80
CA VAL A 290 21.42 8.91 0.08
C VAL A 290 22.28 7.87 0.80
N GLU A 291 22.45 8.02 2.12
CA GLU A 291 23.24 7.07 2.90
C GLU A 291 22.60 5.67 2.95
N HIS A 292 21.25 5.58 2.99
CA HIS A 292 20.55 4.32 2.80
C HIS A 292 20.96 3.66 1.49
N LEU A 293 20.86 4.38 0.37
CA LEU A 293 21.14 3.84 -0.96
C LEU A 293 22.61 3.39 -1.09
N ARG A 294 23.56 4.13 -0.51
CA ARG A 294 24.98 3.74 -0.48
C ARG A 294 25.22 2.45 0.29
N ILE A 295 24.66 2.33 1.50
CA ILE A 295 24.76 1.12 2.32
C ILE A 295 24.10 -0.06 1.60
N ALA A 296 22.90 0.15 1.04
CA ALA A 296 22.17 -0.88 0.32
C ALA A 296 22.92 -1.33 -0.94
N THR A 297 23.52 -0.40 -1.68
CA THR A 297 24.25 -0.70 -2.92
C THR A 297 25.53 -1.48 -2.66
N ASN A 298 26.33 -1.08 -1.66
CA ASN A 298 27.54 -1.80 -1.20
C ASN A 298 28.41 -2.36 -2.35
N GLY A 299 28.71 -1.52 -3.35
CA GLY A 299 29.53 -1.89 -4.52
C GLY A 299 28.95 -3.01 -5.40
N GLY A 300 27.64 -3.25 -5.34
CA GLY A 300 26.94 -4.33 -6.04
C GLY A 300 26.58 -5.52 -5.13
N ALA A 301 27.22 -5.67 -3.98
CA ALA A 301 26.90 -6.71 -3.00
C ALA A 301 25.73 -6.28 -2.11
N ILE A 302 24.52 -6.28 -2.68
CA ILE A 302 23.33 -5.61 -2.13
C ILE A 302 23.04 -6.06 -0.68
N GLN A 303 22.83 -5.09 0.21
CA GLN A 303 22.44 -5.32 1.59
C GLN A 303 20.97 -4.95 1.82
N SER A 304 20.25 -5.75 2.60
CA SER A 304 18.90 -5.38 3.05
C SER A 304 18.98 -4.30 4.12
N VAL A 305 18.39 -3.13 3.85
CA VAL A 305 18.39 -1.98 4.76
C VAL A 305 16.96 -1.51 4.96
N MET A 306 16.63 -1.06 6.16
CA MET A 306 15.42 -0.27 6.44
C MET A 306 15.83 0.99 7.21
N THR A 307 15.36 2.16 6.78
CA THR A 307 15.56 3.41 7.52
C THR A 307 14.23 3.85 8.11
N VAL A 308 14.16 3.98 9.43
CA VAL A 308 12.92 4.32 10.13
C VAL A 308 12.97 5.77 10.61
N PHE A 309 12.17 6.62 9.98
CA PHE A 309 11.97 8.00 10.44
C PHE A 309 10.95 8.05 11.58
N ARG A 310 10.71 9.25 12.14
CA ARG A 310 9.81 9.40 13.30
C ARG A 310 8.39 8.85 12.99
N PRO A 311 7.69 8.32 14.00
CA PRO A 311 6.31 7.90 13.83
C PRO A 311 5.40 9.12 13.58
N LYS A 312 4.20 8.81 13.12
CA LYS A 312 3.07 9.73 13.11
C LYS A 312 2.75 10.13 14.56
N LYS A 313 2.58 11.43 14.80
CA LYS A 313 2.18 11.96 16.12
C LYS A 313 0.66 11.79 16.32
N PRO A 314 0.17 11.75 17.56
CA PRO A 314 -1.28 11.82 17.82
C PRO A 314 -1.93 12.99 17.07
N LEU A 315 -3.07 12.74 16.44
CA LEU A 315 -3.83 13.68 15.60
C LEU A 315 -3.11 14.20 14.34
N GLU A 316 -1.87 13.77 14.08
CA GLU A 316 -1.18 14.06 12.82
C GLU A 316 -1.76 13.17 11.73
N ARG A 317 -2.11 13.74 10.57
CA ARG A 317 -2.80 12.99 9.52
C ARG A 317 -1.94 11.85 8.94
N TRP A 318 -0.69 12.17 8.54
CA TRP A 318 0.19 11.22 7.87
C TRP A 318 1.47 10.92 8.65
N GLY A 319 2.12 11.92 9.25
CA GLY A 319 3.54 11.82 9.59
C GLY A 319 4.43 12.08 8.37
N PRO A 320 5.76 11.93 8.48
CA PRO A 320 6.67 12.07 7.35
C PRO A 320 6.33 11.07 6.23
N ARG A 321 6.53 11.45 4.97
CA ARG A 321 6.28 10.63 3.78
C ARG A 321 7.31 10.89 2.69
N ILE A 322 7.49 9.89 1.84
CA ILE A 322 8.07 10.03 0.50
C ILE A 322 6.95 9.71 -0.48
N TRP A 323 6.69 10.58 -1.47
CA TRP A 323 5.60 10.37 -2.43
C TRP A 323 5.87 9.21 -3.41
N ASN A 324 7.16 8.94 -3.66
CA ASN A 324 7.60 7.92 -4.58
C ASN A 324 7.36 6.53 -4.01
N SER A 325 6.92 5.59 -4.84
CA SER A 325 6.78 4.19 -4.46
C SER A 325 8.12 3.51 -4.16
N GLN A 326 9.16 3.91 -4.88
CA GLN A 326 10.54 3.47 -4.65
C GLN A 326 11.52 4.62 -4.87
N TYR A 327 12.75 4.49 -4.34
CA TYR A 327 13.76 5.54 -4.50
C TYR A 327 14.13 5.79 -5.96
N ILE A 328 14.42 4.72 -6.71
CA ILE A 328 14.85 4.82 -8.11
C ILE A 328 13.74 4.25 -8.99
N ARG A 329 12.94 5.17 -9.55
CA ARG A 329 11.91 4.87 -10.56
C ARG A 329 12.11 5.79 -11.76
N PHE A 330 11.68 5.32 -12.92
CA PHE A 330 11.83 6.06 -14.16
C PHE A 330 10.57 6.85 -14.50
N ALA A 331 10.75 8.06 -15.00
CA ALA A 331 9.66 8.93 -15.38
C ALA A 331 8.85 8.36 -16.56
N ALA A 332 7.65 8.90 -16.76
CA ALA A 332 6.87 8.71 -17.97
C ALA A 332 6.44 10.04 -18.56
N TYR A 333 6.37 10.09 -19.90
CA TYR A 333 6.07 11.31 -20.65
C TYR A 333 5.11 11.01 -21.80
N ARG A 334 4.01 11.76 -21.87
CA ARG A 334 3.15 11.78 -23.06
C ARG A 334 3.86 12.44 -24.22
N GLN A 335 3.95 11.74 -25.34
CA GLN A 335 4.49 12.25 -26.60
C GLN A 335 3.40 12.94 -27.42
N ALA A 336 3.82 13.71 -28.43
CA ALA A 336 2.90 14.45 -29.30
C ALA A 336 1.96 13.54 -30.12
N ASP A 337 2.38 12.31 -30.40
CA ASP A 337 1.59 11.30 -31.12
C ASP A 337 0.67 10.46 -30.20
N GLY A 338 0.62 10.79 -28.90
CA GLY A 338 -0.17 10.07 -27.91
C GLY A 338 0.51 8.84 -27.31
N THR A 339 1.70 8.45 -27.78
CA THR A 339 2.48 7.37 -27.15
C THR A 339 3.10 7.82 -25.83
N LEU A 340 3.54 6.85 -25.02
CA LEU A 340 4.24 7.10 -23.76
C LEU A 340 5.72 6.75 -23.91
N LEU A 341 6.60 7.65 -23.48
CA LEU A 341 8.03 7.39 -23.30
C LEU A 341 8.31 7.15 -21.81
N GLY A 342 9.10 6.12 -21.49
CA GLY A 342 9.47 5.79 -20.11
C GLY A 342 8.59 4.70 -19.51
N ASP A 343 8.31 4.78 -18.20
CA ASP A 343 7.52 3.77 -17.47
C ASP A 343 6.09 4.28 -17.19
N PRO A 344 5.07 3.81 -17.94
CA PRO A 344 3.68 4.28 -17.82
C PRO A 344 3.10 4.20 -16.40
N ALA A 345 3.54 3.25 -15.58
CA ALA A 345 3.09 3.15 -14.19
C ALA A 345 3.43 4.40 -13.36
N ASN A 346 4.45 5.16 -13.76
CA ASN A 346 4.88 6.37 -13.05
C ASN A 346 4.37 7.66 -13.71
N LEU A 347 3.46 7.59 -14.70
CA LEU A 347 2.98 8.77 -15.42
C LEU A 347 2.28 9.78 -14.49
N ALA A 348 1.34 9.31 -13.67
CA ALA A 348 0.60 10.18 -12.75
C ALA A 348 1.52 10.82 -11.68
N LEU A 349 2.50 10.05 -11.17
CA LEU A 349 3.54 10.58 -10.29
C LEU A 349 4.44 11.59 -11.02
N SER A 350 4.84 11.32 -12.26
CA SER A 350 5.66 12.24 -13.07
C SER A 350 4.95 13.58 -13.25
N ASP A 351 3.66 13.55 -13.61
CA ASP A 351 2.83 14.73 -13.75
C ASP A 351 2.68 15.48 -12.41
N ALA A 352 2.49 14.76 -11.30
CA ALA A 352 2.44 15.35 -9.97
C ALA A 352 3.76 16.03 -9.56
N LEU A 353 4.91 15.42 -9.86
CA LEU A 353 6.23 15.99 -9.59
C LEU A 353 6.49 17.24 -10.43
N VAL A 354 6.08 17.24 -11.70
CA VAL A 354 6.14 18.45 -12.57
C VAL A 354 5.28 19.57 -11.98
N ARG A 355 4.06 19.27 -11.52
CA ARG A 355 3.20 20.25 -10.82
C ARG A 355 3.84 20.77 -9.54
N GLN A 356 4.59 19.93 -8.82
CA GLN A 356 5.33 20.30 -7.61
C GLN A 356 6.61 21.10 -7.90
N GLY A 357 6.96 21.32 -9.17
CA GLY A 357 8.09 22.15 -9.60
C GLY A 357 9.28 21.39 -10.18
N TRP A 358 9.17 20.06 -10.39
CA TRP A 358 10.20 19.32 -11.10
C TRP A 358 10.28 19.79 -12.56
N THR A 359 11.49 20.04 -13.04
CA THR A 359 11.75 20.31 -14.45
C THR A 359 12.37 19.07 -15.08
N PRO A 360 11.64 18.32 -15.92
CA PRO A 360 12.19 17.14 -16.58
C PRO A 360 13.41 17.49 -17.45
N PRO A 361 14.32 16.54 -17.69
CA PRO A 361 15.47 16.75 -18.57
C PRO A 361 15.05 17.30 -19.94
N ALA A 362 15.86 18.22 -20.48
CA ALA A 362 15.61 18.80 -21.80
C ALA A 362 15.55 17.72 -22.89
N LYS A 363 16.48 16.76 -22.83
CA LYS A 363 16.46 15.53 -23.64
C LYS A 363 15.92 14.38 -22.80
N LYS A 364 14.64 14.09 -22.98
CA LYS A 364 13.95 13.00 -22.29
C LYS A 364 14.40 11.63 -22.80
N THR A 365 14.52 10.66 -21.91
CA THR A 365 14.84 9.26 -22.22
C THR A 365 13.84 8.30 -21.57
N ALA A 366 13.88 7.03 -21.96
CA ALA A 366 13.03 6.00 -21.36
C ALA A 366 13.45 5.62 -19.92
N PHE A 367 14.58 6.13 -19.42
CA PHE A 367 15.16 5.76 -18.12
C PHE A 367 15.62 6.99 -17.33
N ASP A 368 14.90 8.11 -17.46
CA ASP A 368 15.10 9.32 -16.66
C ASP A 368 14.62 9.06 -15.22
N VAL A 369 15.49 9.23 -14.22
CA VAL A 369 15.15 8.96 -12.82
C VAL A 369 14.32 10.10 -12.25
N LEU A 370 13.24 9.76 -11.56
CA LEU A 370 12.39 10.72 -10.87
C LEU A 370 13.09 11.28 -9.62
N PRO A 371 12.89 12.57 -9.27
CA PRO A 371 13.27 13.09 -7.96
C PRO A 371 12.43 12.45 -6.86
N LEU A 372 12.95 12.42 -5.63
CA LEU A 372 12.17 12.15 -4.44
C LEU A 372 11.41 13.40 -4.01
N ALA A 373 10.09 13.29 -3.81
CA ALA A 373 9.33 14.29 -3.07
C ALA A 373 9.23 13.87 -1.60
N ILE A 374 9.90 14.63 -0.73
CA ILE A 374 9.89 14.43 0.72
C ILE A 374 8.89 15.40 1.34
N ASP A 375 7.98 14.83 2.11
CA ASP A 375 6.85 15.52 2.70
C ASP A 375 6.86 15.34 4.21
N VAL A 376 7.20 16.42 4.91
CA VAL A 376 7.24 16.46 6.37
C VAL A 376 6.11 17.36 6.86
N PRO A 377 5.23 16.89 7.77
CA PRO A 377 4.15 17.71 8.30
C PRO A 377 4.64 19.04 8.87
N GLY A 378 3.96 20.12 8.47
CA GLY A 378 4.31 21.49 8.83
C GLY A 378 5.41 22.13 7.96
N GLN A 379 5.93 21.42 6.96
CA GLN A 379 6.95 21.90 6.03
C GLN A 379 6.47 21.82 4.58
N PRO A 380 7.00 22.66 3.67
CA PRO A 380 6.72 22.51 2.24
C PRO A 380 7.30 21.20 1.72
N VAL A 381 6.61 20.59 0.76
CA VAL A 381 7.11 19.42 0.03
C VAL A 381 8.30 19.86 -0.82
N LYS A 382 9.43 19.17 -0.64
CA LYS A 382 10.68 19.47 -1.36
C LYS A 382 11.07 18.30 -2.26
N LEU A 383 11.59 18.64 -3.43
CA LEU A 383 12.05 17.70 -4.45
C LEU A 383 13.57 17.56 -4.39
N TYR A 384 14.05 16.32 -4.43
CA TYR A 384 15.47 16.00 -4.33
C TYR A 384 15.89 15.00 -5.40
N GLU A 385 17.00 15.27 -6.08
CA GLU A 385 17.57 14.37 -7.08
C GLU A 385 18.81 13.69 -6.47
N PHE A 386 18.88 12.37 -6.60
CA PHE A 386 20.11 11.64 -6.29
C PHE A 386 21.21 12.01 -7.29
N ASP A 387 22.45 12.07 -6.82
CA ASP A 387 23.60 12.12 -7.73
C ASP A 387 23.62 10.84 -8.57
N GLY A 388 23.92 10.96 -9.86
CA GLY A 388 24.10 9.81 -10.75
C GLY A 388 25.17 8.84 -10.25
N ALA A 389 26.18 9.32 -9.52
CA ALA A 389 27.22 8.48 -8.90
C ALA A 389 26.67 7.57 -7.78
N ASP A 390 25.56 7.93 -7.14
CA ASP A 390 24.92 7.13 -6.09
C ASP A 390 23.94 6.09 -6.66
N ILE A 391 23.63 6.15 -7.97
CA ILE A 391 22.66 5.26 -8.62
C ILE A 391 23.39 4.19 -9.43
N LEU A 392 23.49 2.98 -8.87
CA LEU A 392 23.96 1.82 -9.63
C LEU A 392 22.86 1.32 -10.58
N ARG A 393 23.17 1.30 -11.88
CA ARG A 393 22.33 0.74 -12.94
C ARG A 393 23.01 -0.41 -13.65
N VAL A 394 22.22 -1.37 -14.10
CA VAL A 394 22.67 -2.52 -14.90
C VAL A 394 22.05 -2.41 -16.28
N ARG A 395 22.89 -2.37 -17.32
CA ARG A 395 22.44 -2.54 -18.71
C ARG A 395 22.07 -4.01 -18.92
N ILE A 396 20.90 -4.25 -19.50
CA ILE A 396 20.43 -5.61 -19.77
C ILE A 396 20.91 -6.03 -21.14
N GLU A 397 21.74 -7.07 -21.17
CA GLU A 397 22.38 -7.66 -22.34
C GLU A 397 22.13 -9.17 -22.35
N HIS A 398 22.03 -9.74 -23.56
CA HIS A 398 21.88 -11.19 -23.74
C HIS A 398 23.24 -11.83 -24.07
N PRO A 399 23.61 -12.97 -23.43
CA PRO A 399 24.87 -13.65 -23.73
C PRO A 399 24.97 -14.15 -25.18
N ASP A 400 23.88 -14.70 -25.71
CA ASP A 400 23.87 -15.40 -27.01
C ASP A 400 23.21 -14.63 -28.17
N TYR A 401 22.50 -13.52 -27.90
CA TYR A 401 21.72 -12.79 -28.91
C TYR A 401 22.14 -11.32 -28.98
N PRO A 402 23.17 -10.96 -29.76
CA PRO A 402 23.69 -9.59 -29.82
C PRO A 402 22.64 -8.54 -30.23
N ALA A 403 21.69 -8.90 -31.09
CA ALA A 403 20.61 -8.00 -31.54
C ALA A 403 19.68 -7.55 -30.39
N PHE A 404 19.61 -8.29 -29.28
CA PHE A 404 18.88 -7.87 -28.09
C PHE A 404 19.51 -6.61 -27.46
N ASN A 405 20.83 -6.45 -27.54
CA ASN A 405 21.56 -5.38 -26.88
C ASN A 405 21.27 -3.99 -27.49
N ASP A 406 20.74 -3.96 -28.71
CA ASP A 406 20.32 -2.75 -29.42
C ASP A 406 19.03 -2.15 -28.84
N LEU A 407 18.26 -2.92 -28.06
CA LEU A 407 17.10 -2.42 -27.30
C LEU A 407 17.52 -1.46 -26.17
N ALA A 408 18.80 -1.47 -25.80
CA ALA A 408 19.40 -0.59 -24.79
C ALA A 408 18.63 -0.55 -23.45
N LEU A 409 18.04 -1.69 -23.07
CA LEU A 409 17.31 -1.84 -21.81
C LEU A 409 18.28 -1.73 -20.64
N GLN A 410 17.82 -1.16 -19.54
CA GLN A 410 18.59 -1.02 -18.30
C GLN A 410 17.65 -1.01 -17.10
N TRP A 411 18.18 -1.30 -15.91
CA TRP A 411 17.41 -1.23 -14.67
C TRP A 411 18.27 -0.74 -13.50
N CYS A 412 17.63 -0.26 -12.43
CA CYS A 412 18.33 0.06 -11.18
C CYS A 412 18.74 -1.22 -10.43
N ALA A 413 19.79 -1.15 -9.62
CA ALA A 413 20.29 -2.32 -8.88
C ALA A 413 19.52 -2.59 -7.58
N VAL A 414 18.95 -1.56 -6.94
CA VAL A 414 18.39 -1.64 -5.59
C VAL A 414 16.88 -1.33 -5.57
N PRO A 415 16.01 -2.30 -5.23
CA PRO A 415 14.56 -2.10 -5.10
C PRO A 415 14.19 -1.47 -3.74
N THR A 416 14.49 -0.18 -3.55
CA THR A 416 14.16 0.49 -2.28
C THR A 416 12.71 0.98 -2.29
N ILE A 417 11.80 0.26 -1.63
CA ILE A 417 10.39 0.61 -1.45
C ILE A 417 10.26 1.75 -0.44
N ALA A 418 9.42 2.75 -0.71
CA ALA A 418 9.31 3.96 0.11
C ALA A 418 7.87 4.39 0.45
N ASN A 419 6.83 3.77 -0.13
CA ASN A 419 5.42 4.11 0.09
C ASN A 419 4.68 3.16 1.04
N PHE A 420 5.41 2.48 1.92
CA PHE A 420 4.82 1.60 2.93
C PHE A 420 4.82 2.30 4.29
N ARG A 421 3.85 1.92 5.14
CA ARG A 421 3.85 2.20 6.56
C ARG A 421 4.17 0.93 7.36
N LEU A 422 4.79 1.11 8.51
CA LEU A 422 5.13 0.06 9.47
C LEU A 422 4.33 0.27 10.76
N ASP A 423 3.62 -0.76 11.21
CA ASP A 423 2.94 -0.78 12.51
C ASP A 423 3.73 -1.68 13.48
N ILE A 424 4.10 -1.12 14.64
CA ILE A 424 4.73 -1.86 15.73
C ILE A 424 3.99 -1.51 17.02
N GLY A 425 3.28 -2.49 17.59
CA GLY A 425 2.61 -2.32 18.88
C GLY A 425 1.58 -1.18 18.93
N GLY A 426 0.98 -0.82 17.79
CA GLY A 426 0.03 0.29 17.68
C GLY A 426 0.67 1.65 17.39
N VAL A 427 2.00 1.73 17.25
CA VAL A 427 2.71 2.92 16.78
C VAL A 427 2.94 2.85 15.28
N GLN A 428 2.49 3.87 14.56
CA GLN A 428 2.56 3.92 13.10
C GLN A 428 3.76 4.75 12.61
N TYR A 429 4.67 4.08 11.90
CA TYR A 429 5.80 4.70 11.20
C TYR A 429 5.49 4.78 9.72
N GLY A 430 5.10 5.97 9.26
CA GLY A 430 4.63 6.13 7.90
C GLY A 430 5.71 6.47 6.86
N CYS A 431 6.98 6.57 7.25
CA CYS A 431 8.10 6.66 6.32
C CYS A 431 9.22 5.72 6.78
N VAL A 432 9.29 4.56 6.12
CA VAL A 432 10.20 3.47 6.48
C VAL A 432 10.89 2.86 5.25
N PRO A 433 11.56 3.65 4.41
CA PRO A 433 12.12 3.13 3.17
C PRO A 433 13.02 1.91 3.43
N PHE A 434 12.81 0.84 2.65
CA PHE A 434 13.48 -0.43 2.83
C PHE A 434 13.77 -1.15 1.52
N ASN A 435 14.82 -1.97 1.49
CA ASN A 435 15.18 -2.76 0.33
C ASN A 435 15.58 -4.20 0.70
N GLY A 436 15.39 -5.10 -0.27
CA GLY A 436 16.16 -6.32 -0.41
C GLY A 436 17.01 -6.25 -1.68
N TRP A 437 17.09 -7.35 -2.41
CA TRP A 437 17.59 -7.40 -3.77
C TRP A 437 16.50 -7.95 -4.69
N PHE A 438 16.61 -7.67 -5.99
CA PHE A 438 15.64 -8.14 -6.97
C PHE A 438 15.66 -9.67 -7.09
N MET A 439 14.46 -10.24 -7.26
CA MET A 439 14.27 -11.45 -8.05
C MET A 439 14.19 -11.04 -9.53
N GLU A 440 14.86 -11.76 -10.41
CA GLU A 440 14.96 -11.44 -11.84
C GLU A 440 13.61 -11.24 -12.53
N THR A 441 12.60 -12.01 -12.12
CA THR A 441 11.25 -11.91 -12.71
C THR A 441 10.60 -10.55 -12.46
N GLU A 442 10.97 -9.83 -11.40
CA GLU A 442 10.46 -8.48 -11.12
C GLU A 442 10.89 -7.50 -12.22
N ILE A 443 12.17 -7.52 -12.58
CA ILE A 443 12.71 -6.70 -13.66
C ILE A 443 12.14 -7.14 -15.01
N ALA A 444 12.03 -8.46 -15.23
CA ALA A 444 11.47 -9.00 -16.46
C ALA A 444 10.02 -8.53 -16.67
N ARG A 445 9.19 -8.53 -15.62
CA ARG A 445 7.81 -8.03 -15.66
C ARG A 445 7.77 -6.54 -15.99
N ASP A 446 8.59 -5.75 -15.31
CA ASP A 446 8.70 -4.31 -15.53
C ASP A 446 9.04 -3.97 -16.99
N LEU A 447 9.92 -4.74 -17.63
CA LEU A 447 10.28 -4.56 -19.04
C LEU A 447 9.21 -5.10 -20.02
N TRP A 448 8.47 -6.14 -19.61
CA TRP A 448 7.59 -6.92 -20.48
C TRP A 448 6.16 -6.39 -20.60
N GLU A 449 5.57 -5.95 -19.50
CA GLU A 449 4.12 -5.73 -19.39
C GLU A 449 3.62 -4.51 -20.17
N SER A 450 2.38 -4.58 -20.66
CA SER A 450 1.77 -3.58 -21.54
C SER A 450 1.46 -2.25 -20.86
N ASP A 451 1.20 -2.28 -19.55
CA ASP A 451 1.03 -1.12 -18.68
C ASP A 451 2.36 -0.65 -18.05
N ARG A 452 3.47 -1.26 -18.47
CA ARG A 452 4.86 -0.90 -18.13
C ARG A 452 5.64 -0.59 -19.42
N TYR A 453 6.88 -1.06 -19.56
CA TYR A 453 7.70 -0.73 -20.74
C TYR A 453 7.24 -1.37 -22.06
N ASN A 454 6.36 -2.37 -22.00
CA ASN A 454 5.74 -3.02 -23.15
C ASN A 454 6.74 -3.49 -24.23
N GLN A 455 7.86 -4.10 -23.83
CA GLN A 455 8.92 -4.51 -24.75
C GLN A 455 8.76 -5.93 -25.31
N ALA A 456 7.69 -6.64 -24.95
CA ALA A 456 7.51 -8.07 -25.27
C ALA A 456 7.79 -8.42 -26.75
N GLU A 457 7.20 -7.68 -27.69
CA GLU A 457 7.39 -7.95 -29.11
C GLU A 457 8.78 -7.55 -29.63
N ALA A 458 9.34 -6.44 -29.15
CA ALA A 458 10.67 -5.99 -29.55
C ALA A 458 11.73 -7.00 -29.11
N ILE A 459 11.59 -7.51 -27.88
CA ILE A 459 12.40 -8.59 -27.32
C ILE A 459 12.26 -9.86 -28.18
N ALA A 460 11.03 -10.29 -28.46
CA ALA A 460 10.81 -11.49 -29.27
C ALA A 460 11.42 -11.41 -30.68
N ARG A 461 11.30 -10.25 -31.34
CA ARG A 461 11.91 -9.99 -32.65
C ARG A 461 13.44 -10.00 -32.59
N SER A 462 14.04 -9.52 -31.51
CA SER A 462 15.50 -9.56 -31.31
C SER A 462 16.06 -10.99 -31.24
N PHE A 463 15.22 -11.96 -30.88
CA PHE A 463 15.53 -13.40 -30.88
C PHE A 463 15.10 -14.13 -32.16
N GLY A 464 14.60 -13.41 -33.17
CA GLY A 464 14.13 -13.98 -34.43
C GLY A 464 12.87 -14.85 -34.30
N LEU A 465 12.02 -14.58 -33.30
CA LEU A 465 10.80 -15.36 -33.05
C LEU A 465 9.63 -14.88 -33.94
N ASP A 466 8.81 -15.83 -34.39
CA ASP A 466 7.57 -15.56 -35.11
C ASP A 466 6.46 -15.11 -34.14
N THR A 467 6.15 -13.82 -34.16
CA THR A 467 5.11 -13.20 -33.32
C THR A 467 3.71 -13.23 -33.94
N SER A 468 3.51 -13.90 -35.07
CA SER A 468 2.24 -13.87 -35.84
C SER A 468 1.07 -14.56 -35.14
N LYS A 469 1.33 -15.57 -34.31
CA LYS A 469 0.30 -16.36 -33.61
C LYS A 469 0.77 -16.74 -32.21
N LEU A 470 -0.15 -16.78 -31.24
CA LEU A 470 0.19 -17.19 -29.88
C LEU A 470 0.64 -18.65 -29.76
N SER A 471 0.17 -19.52 -30.66
CA SER A 471 0.54 -20.94 -30.67
C SER A 471 2.01 -21.22 -31.05
N THR A 472 2.77 -20.22 -31.51
CA THR A 472 4.24 -20.33 -31.68
C THR A 472 4.97 -20.27 -30.34
N LEU A 473 4.26 -19.96 -29.26
CA LEU A 473 4.78 -19.77 -27.90
C LEU A 473 5.87 -18.69 -27.84
N TRP A 474 5.81 -17.70 -28.72
CA TRP A 474 6.81 -16.64 -28.78
C TRP A 474 6.87 -15.83 -27.48
N ARG A 475 5.72 -15.65 -26.80
CA ARG A 475 5.66 -14.93 -25.53
C ARG A 475 6.45 -15.66 -24.45
N ASP A 476 6.20 -16.96 -24.28
CA ASP A 476 6.87 -17.82 -23.31
C ASP A 476 8.37 -17.91 -23.58
N ARG A 477 8.76 -18.13 -24.85
CA ARG A 477 10.16 -18.22 -25.27
C ARG A 477 10.91 -16.91 -25.04
N ALA A 478 10.36 -15.79 -25.50
CA ALA A 478 11.00 -14.49 -25.34
C ALA A 478 11.06 -14.05 -23.86
N PHE A 479 10.04 -14.37 -23.06
CA PHE A 479 10.05 -14.05 -21.64
C PHE A 479 11.10 -14.85 -20.89
N LEU A 480 11.29 -16.13 -21.23
CA LEU A 480 12.37 -16.94 -20.66
C LEU A 480 13.75 -16.34 -20.96
N GLU A 481 14.04 -16.02 -22.22
CA GLU A 481 15.31 -15.41 -22.62
C GLU A 481 15.52 -14.00 -22.02
N LEU A 482 14.45 -13.24 -21.78
CA LEU A 482 14.54 -11.99 -21.01
C LEU A 482 15.04 -12.22 -19.58
N ASN A 483 14.52 -13.25 -18.89
CA ASN A 483 14.99 -13.60 -17.55
C ASN A 483 16.47 -14.04 -17.57
N VAL A 484 16.90 -14.78 -18.61
CA VAL A 484 18.31 -15.13 -18.84
C VAL A 484 19.17 -13.87 -19.00
N ALA A 485 18.75 -12.91 -19.83
CA ALA A 485 19.46 -11.64 -20.03
C ALA A 485 19.60 -10.85 -18.72
N VAL A 486 18.54 -10.76 -17.91
CA VAL A 486 18.57 -10.06 -16.61
C VAL A 486 19.58 -10.71 -15.68
N LEU A 487 19.51 -12.04 -15.48
CA LEU A 487 20.45 -12.77 -14.61
C LEU A 487 21.90 -12.64 -15.10
N HIS A 488 22.13 -12.81 -16.41
CA HIS A 488 23.45 -12.67 -17.01
C HIS A 488 24.03 -11.27 -16.75
N SER A 489 23.22 -10.23 -16.97
CA SER A 489 23.65 -8.84 -16.86
C SER A 489 24.02 -8.45 -15.44
N PHE A 490 23.20 -8.86 -14.46
CA PHE A 490 23.48 -8.62 -13.05
C PHE A 490 24.73 -9.39 -12.59
N ALA A 491 24.89 -10.64 -13.02
CA ALA A 491 26.10 -11.42 -12.75
C ALA A 491 27.35 -10.77 -13.37
N LYS A 492 27.27 -10.33 -14.63
CA LYS A 492 28.35 -9.62 -15.34
C LYS A 492 28.74 -8.32 -14.64
N ALA A 493 27.76 -7.57 -14.15
CA ALA A 493 27.94 -6.34 -13.38
C ALA A 493 28.35 -6.59 -11.92
N ARG A 494 28.42 -7.85 -11.47
CA ARG A 494 28.69 -8.25 -10.08
C ARG A 494 27.69 -7.64 -9.08
N VAL A 495 26.43 -7.57 -9.48
CA VAL A 495 25.31 -7.07 -8.66
C VAL A 495 24.48 -8.25 -8.16
N THR A 496 24.16 -8.25 -6.87
CA THR A 496 23.32 -9.28 -6.25
C THR A 496 21.93 -9.31 -6.87
N ILE A 497 21.53 -10.49 -7.32
CA ILE A 497 20.20 -10.84 -7.80
C ILE A 497 19.93 -12.30 -7.45
N ILE A 498 18.67 -12.72 -7.41
CA ILE A 498 18.29 -14.12 -7.21
C ILE A 498 17.37 -14.59 -8.34
N ASP A 499 17.53 -15.84 -8.77
CA ASP A 499 16.60 -16.48 -9.69
C ASP A 499 15.35 -17.01 -8.96
N HIS A 500 14.21 -17.04 -9.66
CA HIS A 500 12.93 -17.44 -9.07
C HIS A 500 12.88 -18.88 -8.57
N GLN A 501 13.71 -19.79 -9.12
CA GLN A 501 13.76 -21.18 -8.69
C GLN A 501 14.47 -21.32 -7.33
N THR A 502 15.58 -20.61 -7.15
CA THR A 502 16.29 -20.53 -5.88
C THR A 502 15.45 -19.80 -4.83
N ALA A 503 14.82 -18.68 -5.17
CA ALA A 503 13.95 -17.94 -4.26
C ALA A 503 12.79 -18.80 -3.76
N ALA A 504 12.12 -19.54 -4.65
CA ALA A 504 11.05 -20.47 -4.27
C ALA A 504 11.53 -21.58 -3.30
N ARG A 505 12.71 -22.16 -3.52
CA ARG A 505 13.28 -23.16 -2.60
C ARG A 505 13.68 -22.56 -1.24
N GLN A 506 14.19 -21.34 -1.23
CA GLN A 506 14.49 -20.61 0.00
C GLN A 506 13.21 -20.31 0.78
N PHE A 507 12.12 -19.96 0.10
CA PHE A 507 10.81 -19.76 0.73
C PHE A 507 10.31 -21.04 1.42
N MET A 508 10.37 -22.19 0.75
CA MET A 508 10.00 -23.47 1.37
C MET A 508 10.84 -23.79 2.61
N THR A 509 12.12 -23.41 2.59
CA THR A 509 13.00 -23.56 3.76
C THR A 509 12.59 -22.62 4.89
N HIS A 510 12.21 -21.38 4.57
CA HIS A 510 11.69 -20.41 5.54
C HIS A 510 10.40 -20.92 6.20
N ASP A 511 9.42 -21.34 5.41
CA ASP A 511 8.16 -21.91 5.90
C ASP A 511 8.41 -23.11 6.84
N LEU A 512 9.32 -24.03 6.48
CA LEU A 512 9.69 -25.15 7.35
C LEU A 512 10.32 -24.67 8.67
N ARG A 513 11.13 -23.59 8.65
CA ARG A 513 11.71 -23.00 9.88
C ARG A 513 10.64 -22.41 10.77
N GLU A 514 9.64 -21.75 10.22
CA GLU A 514 8.50 -21.22 10.97
C GLU A 514 7.69 -22.33 11.63
N LYS A 515 7.39 -23.41 10.88
CA LYS A 515 6.69 -24.59 11.40
C LYS A 515 7.47 -25.28 12.52
N LYS A 516 8.78 -25.45 12.35
CA LYS A 516 9.66 -26.02 13.40
C LYS A 516 9.70 -25.17 14.66
N ALA A 517 9.46 -23.87 14.53
CA ALA A 517 9.39 -22.95 15.65
C ALA A 517 7.96 -22.78 16.20
N GLY A 518 7.02 -23.65 15.80
CA GLY A 518 5.65 -23.69 16.32
C GLY A 518 4.71 -22.63 15.74
N ARG A 519 5.01 -22.10 14.54
CA ARG A 519 4.28 -21.00 13.92
C ARG A 519 3.79 -21.33 12.53
N GLU A 520 2.66 -20.76 12.14
CA GLU A 520 2.20 -20.72 10.75
C GLU A 520 2.93 -19.60 9.98
N CYS A 521 3.21 -19.83 8.70
CA CYS A 521 3.81 -18.83 7.81
C CYS A 521 2.69 -18.12 7.01
N PRO A 522 2.44 -16.82 7.22
CA PRO A 522 1.45 -16.10 6.41
C PRO A 522 1.95 -15.99 4.98
N ALA A 523 1.14 -16.35 3.99
CA ALA A 523 1.57 -16.28 2.59
C ALA A 523 0.39 -16.10 1.64
N GLN A 524 0.48 -15.07 0.80
CA GLN A 524 -0.44 -14.89 -0.31
C GLN A 524 0.12 -15.61 -1.53
N TRP A 525 -0.49 -16.74 -1.88
CA TRP A 525 -0.01 -17.64 -2.94
C TRP A 525 0.23 -16.91 -4.27
N SER A 526 -0.67 -16.01 -4.67
CA SER A 526 -0.56 -15.24 -5.93
C SER A 526 0.62 -14.27 -5.99
N TRP A 527 1.24 -13.95 -4.85
CA TRP A 527 2.44 -13.10 -4.76
C TRP A 527 3.71 -13.90 -4.54
N VAL A 528 3.63 -15.00 -3.78
CA VAL A 528 4.78 -15.87 -3.49
C VAL A 528 5.15 -16.73 -4.70
N VAL A 529 4.18 -17.14 -5.52
CA VAL A 529 4.44 -17.84 -6.77
C VAL A 529 5.04 -16.86 -7.78
N PRO A 530 6.25 -17.12 -8.32
CA PRO A 530 6.87 -16.24 -9.30
C PRO A 530 6.06 -16.17 -10.60
N SER A 531 6.18 -15.05 -11.31
CA SER A 531 5.51 -14.86 -12.61
C SER A 531 6.15 -15.63 -13.77
N ALA A 532 7.23 -16.36 -13.50
CA ALA A 532 7.85 -17.32 -14.40
C ALA A 532 7.93 -18.70 -13.72
N GLY A 533 7.95 -19.76 -14.52
CA GLY A 533 8.16 -21.13 -14.03
C GLY A 533 6.91 -21.81 -13.48
N GLY A 534 6.00 -21.11 -12.81
CA GLY A 534 4.72 -21.68 -12.33
C GLY A 534 4.92 -23.02 -11.60
N SER A 535 4.31 -24.08 -12.12
CA SER A 535 4.37 -25.45 -11.56
C SER A 535 5.75 -26.12 -11.57
N THR A 536 6.76 -25.53 -12.20
CA THR A 536 8.16 -25.96 -12.07
C THR A 536 8.80 -25.52 -10.75
N THR A 537 8.19 -24.57 -10.05
CA THR A 537 8.63 -24.12 -8.72
C THR A 537 7.90 -24.89 -7.62
N PRO A 538 8.55 -25.17 -6.47
CA PRO A 538 7.92 -25.91 -5.38
C PRO A 538 6.76 -25.14 -4.70
N VAL A 539 6.80 -23.80 -4.73
CA VAL A 539 5.78 -22.94 -4.11
C VAL A 539 4.42 -23.04 -4.78
N TRP A 540 4.37 -23.40 -6.07
CA TRP A 540 3.11 -23.62 -6.78
C TRP A 540 2.26 -24.72 -6.13
N HIS A 541 2.92 -25.80 -5.68
CA HIS A 541 2.27 -26.98 -5.09
C HIS A 541 2.07 -26.86 -3.59
N HIS A 542 2.40 -25.70 -3.00
CA HIS A 542 2.27 -25.46 -1.58
C HIS A 542 1.02 -24.63 -1.29
N GLU A 543 0.03 -25.23 -0.63
CA GLU A 543 -1.14 -24.50 -0.15
C GLU A 543 -0.73 -23.51 0.95
N MET A 544 -1.19 -22.27 0.82
CA MET A 544 -0.82 -21.16 1.68
C MET A 544 -2.07 -20.46 2.23
N ARG A 545 -1.95 -19.92 3.44
CA ARG A 545 -2.99 -19.08 4.04
C ARG A 545 -2.51 -17.63 4.10
N ASP A 546 -3.31 -16.74 3.55
CA ASP A 546 -3.08 -15.30 3.66
C ASP A 546 -3.76 -14.78 4.94
N PHE A 547 -2.97 -14.32 5.90
CA PHE A 547 -3.43 -13.74 7.15
C PHE A 547 -2.41 -12.73 7.65
N TYR A 548 -2.87 -11.80 8.49
CA TYR A 548 -2.04 -10.73 9.04
C TYR A 548 -1.49 -11.10 10.42
N LEU A 549 -0.25 -10.67 10.66
CA LEU A 549 0.40 -10.68 11.96
C LEU A 549 0.98 -9.28 12.22
N ASN A 550 1.01 -8.86 13.48
CA ASN A 550 1.71 -7.64 13.90
C ASN A 550 3.03 -8.02 14.58
N PRO A 551 4.11 -7.22 14.46
CA PRO A 551 4.29 -6.03 13.61
C PRO A 551 4.10 -6.30 12.10
N SER A 552 3.72 -5.28 11.34
CA SER A 552 3.28 -5.44 9.95
C SER A 552 3.73 -4.27 9.06
N LEU A 553 3.83 -4.57 7.77
CA LEU A 553 4.04 -3.59 6.70
C LEU A 553 2.76 -3.49 5.88
N HIS A 554 2.27 -2.27 5.70
CA HIS A 554 1.05 -1.99 4.93
C HIS A 554 1.36 -0.98 3.83
N TYR A 555 0.65 -1.10 2.71
CA TYR A 555 0.61 -0.03 1.72
C TYR A 555 0.09 1.25 2.38
N ALA A 556 0.70 2.38 2.07
CA ALA A 556 0.14 3.69 2.37
C ALA A 556 -0.45 4.28 1.09
N ALA A 557 -1.46 5.14 1.24
CA ALA A 557 -2.03 5.81 0.09
C ALA A 557 -1.04 6.83 -0.51
N ASP A 558 -1.05 6.92 -1.84
CA ASP A 558 -0.26 7.90 -2.57
C ASP A 558 -0.74 9.32 -2.24
N ARG A 559 0.08 10.06 -1.49
CA ARG A 559 -0.31 11.40 -1.01
C ARG A 559 -0.60 12.36 -2.16
N TRP A 560 0.18 12.31 -3.23
CA TRP A 560 -0.04 13.10 -4.43
C TRP A 560 -1.36 12.74 -5.12
N ALA A 561 -1.82 11.49 -5.06
CA ALA A 561 -3.12 11.10 -5.61
C ALA A 561 -4.28 11.64 -4.76
N VAL A 562 -4.07 11.75 -3.43
CA VAL A 562 -5.06 12.30 -2.51
C VAL A 562 -5.25 13.80 -2.70
N VAL A 563 -4.16 14.57 -2.79
CA VAL A 563 -4.19 16.05 -2.73
C VAL A 563 -4.33 16.73 -4.08
N ASN A 564 -4.11 16.02 -5.18
CA ASN A 564 -4.31 16.58 -6.51
C ASN A 564 -5.80 16.50 -6.88
N ASP A 565 -6.39 17.62 -7.26
CA ASP A 565 -7.71 17.66 -7.87
C ASP A 565 -7.60 17.33 -9.35
N GLU A 566 -7.77 16.04 -9.69
CA GLU A 566 -7.89 15.54 -11.06
C GLU A 566 -9.35 15.27 -11.44
#